data_AF-A0A1Z4C0F2-F1
#
_entry.id   AF-A0A1Z4C0F2-F1
#
_cell.length_a   1.000
_cell.length_b   1.000
_cell.length_c   1.000
_cell.angle_alpha   90.00
_cell.angle_beta   90.00
_cell.angle_gamma   90.00
#
_symmetry.space_group_name_H-M   'P 1'
#
loop_
_entity.id
_entity.type
_entity.pdbx_description
1 polymer ?
#
loop_
_entity_poly.entity_id
_entity_poly.type
_entity_poly.pdbx_seq_one_letter_code
_entity_poly.pdbx_strand_id
1 'polypeptide(L)'
;MNKVQFVQEMIIRTCPGQDKFAPAIAHAEWLWAELTKAGYGDPKPDQPKARKSQDWYEALNDRQKRFFNAFWQAFALKTGRNEAARNWQQLGDLSDEQYQKIIEAAGKEARRELVPGQSRKYAQGWLFEQRWKDHQGPPQAAKNAIDTVIGKLSADLVHIKKLYQQSQDEALLPQITKIENAIREARDSKVNNGKPSV
;
A
#
# COMPACT_ATOMS: atom_id res chain seq x y z
N MET A 1 -16.44 -28.42 29.87
CA MET A 1 -17.02 -29.75 29.62
C MET A 1 -18.34 -29.51 28.93
N ASN A 2 -18.59 -30.11 27.76
CA ASN A 2 -19.81 -29.77 27.00
C ASN A 2 -21.05 -30.50 27.56
N LYS A 3 -22.25 -29.99 27.24
CA LYS A 3 -23.53 -30.58 27.71
C LYS A 3 -23.62 -32.09 27.45
N VAL A 4 -23.18 -32.56 26.29
CA VAL A 4 -23.28 -33.97 25.87
C VAL A 4 -22.43 -34.87 26.77
N GLN A 5 -21.18 -34.48 27.03
CA GLN A 5 -20.28 -35.20 27.94
C GLN A 5 -20.81 -35.22 29.37
N PHE A 6 -21.38 -34.10 29.83
CA PHE A 6 -21.99 -34.03 31.16
C PHE A 6 -23.17 -34.99 31.31
N VAL A 7 -24.08 -34.99 30.33
CA VAL A 7 -25.27 -35.87 30.37
C VAL A 7 -24.85 -37.34 30.31
N GLN A 8 -23.85 -37.69 29.49
CA GLN A 8 -23.31 -39.05 29.43
C GLN A 8 -22.70 -39.49 30.77
N GLU A 9 -21.83 -38.67 31.38
CA GLU A 9 -21.21 -38.96 32.68
C GLU A 9 -22.25 -39.12 33.80
N MET A 10 -23.28 -38.27 33.80
CA MET A 10 -24.39 -38.39 34.76
C MET A 10 -25.12 -39.72 34.59
N ILE A 11 -25.49 -40.09 33.37
CA ILE A 11 -26.19 -41.34 33.09
C ILE A 11 -25.34 -42.55 33.50
N ILE A 12 -24.03 -42.56 33.21
CA ILE A 12 -23.13 -43.64 33.61
C ILE A 12 -23.06 -43.79 35.14
N ARG A 13 -23.09 -42.68 35.89
CA ARG A 13 -22.92 -42.69 37.34
C ARG A 13 -24.20 -42.90 38.13
N THR A 14 -25.34 -42.44 37.61
CA THR A 14 -26.58 -42.37 38.39
C THR A 14 -27.73 -43.21 37.83
N CYS A 15 -27.60 -43.80 36.63
CA CYS A 15 -28.67 -44.60 36.05
C CYS A 15 -28.63 -46.06 36.57
N PRO A 16 -29.66 -46.54 37.27
CA PRO A 16 -29.65 -47.87 37.89
C PRO A 16 -30.11 -49.01 36.94
N GLY A 17 -30.46 -48.72 35.68
CA GLY A 17 -30.94 -49.71 34.71
C GLY A 17 -31.36 -49.10 33.37
N GLN A 18 -31.37 -49.90 32.30
CA GLN A 18 -31.65 -49.43 30.92
C GLN A 18 -33.09 -48.93 30.72
N ASP A 19 -34.01 -49.39 31.56
CA ASP A 19 -35.42 -48.97 31.61
C ASP A 19 -35.59 -47.52 32.08
N LYS A 20 -34.55 -46.91 32.67
CA LYS A 20 -34.59 -45.58 33.29
C LYS A 20 -33.77 -44.52 32.56
N PHE A 21 -33.35 -44.77 31.32
CA PHE A 21 -32.58 -43.80 30.56
C PHE A 21 -33.33 -42.49 30.31
N ALA A 22 -34.60 -42.56 29.89
CA ALA A 22 -35.39 -41.37 29.62
C ALA A 22 -35.51 -40.41 30.84
N PRO A 23 -35.89 -40.86 32.05
CA PRO A 23 -35.90 -39.98 33.21
C PRO A 23 -34.50 -39.54 33.66
N ALA A 24 -33.46 -40.38 33.49
CA ALA A 24 -32.10 -40.00 33.82
C ALA A 24 -31.54 -38.90 32.90
N ILE A 25 -31.83 -38.95 31.60
CA ILE A 25 -31.50 -37.89 30.64
C ILE A 25 -32.20 -36.59 31.04
N ALA A 26 -33.51 -36.64 31.31
CA ALA A 26 -34.28 -35.46 31.70
C ALA A 26 -33.72 -34.80 32.98
N HIS A 27 -33.32 -35.59 33.97
CA HIS A 27 -32.70 -35.09 35.19
C HIS A 27 -31.33 -34.46 34.93
N ALA A 28 -30.48 -35.11 34.12
CA ALA A 28 -29.17 -34.57 33.75
C ALA A 28 -29.27 -33.27 32.95
N GLU A 29 -30.25 -33.16 32.04
CA GLU A 29 -30.48 -31.93 31.29
C GLU A 29 -30.97 -30.78 32.17
N TRP A 30 -31.87 -31.07 33.12
CA TRP A 30 -32.33 -30.09 34.11
C TRP A 30 -31.18 -29.61 34.98
N LEU A 31 -30.35 -30.52 35.51
CA LEU A 31 -29.20 -30.18 36.33
C LEU A 31 -28.17 -29.35 35.57
N TRP A 32 -27.92 -29.70 34.29
CA TRP A 32 -27.07 -28.91 33.42
C TRP A 32 -27.59 -27.48 33.22
N ALA A 33 -28.90 -27.30 33.08
CA ALA A 33 -29.51 -25.98 32.95
C ALA A 33 -29.33 -25.13 34.22
N GLU A 34 -29.52 -25.71 35.41
CA GLU A 34 -29.30 -25.01 36.68
C GLU A 34 -27.81 -24.68 36.91
N LEU A 35 -26.90 -25.60 36.58
CA LEU A 35 -25.45 -25.34 36.64
C LEU A 35 -25.04 -24.24 35.66
N THR A 36 -25.61 -24.23 34.46
CA THR A 36 -25.38 -23.15 33.48
C THR A 36 -25.87 -21.80 34.01
N LYS A 37 -27.05 -21.78 34.66
CA LYS A 37 -27.59 -20.58 35.30
C LYS A 37 -26.72 -20.07 36.46
N ALA A 38 -26.12 -20.99 37.21
CA ALA A 38 -25.17 -20.69 38.28
C ALA A 38 -23.74 -20.35 37.79
N GLY A 39 -23.50 -20.39 36.46
CA GLY A 39 -22.22 -20.00 35.85
C GLY A 39 -21.20 -21.14 35.67
N TYR A 40 -21.58 -22.39 35.91
CA TYR A 40 -20.73 -23.58 35.76
C TYR A 40 -20.89 -24.31 34.41
N GLY A 41 -21.87 -23.91 33.60
CA GLY A 41 -22.13 -24.50 32.28
C GLY A 41 -21.20 -23.97 31.19
N ASP A 42 -21.45 -24.38 29.94
CA ASP A 42 -20.66 -23.91 28.80
C ASP A 42 -20.65 -22.36 28.76
N PRO A 43 -19.49 -21.73 28.55
CA PRO A 43 -19.45 -20.29 28.33
C PRO A 43 -20.38 -19.98 27.17
N LYS A 44 -21.26 -18.97 27.35
CA LYS A 44 -22.18 -18.51 26.29
C LYS A 44 -21.38 -18.45 24.99
N PRO A 45 -21.88 -18.99 23.86
CA PRO A 45 -21.18 -18.90 22.59
C PRO A 45 -20.81 -17.43 22.42
N ASP A 46 -19.51 -17.18 22.27
CA ASP A 46 -18.93 -15.85 22.14
C ASP A 46 -19.81 -15.12 21.13
N GLN A 47 -20.65 -14.19 21.62
CA GLN A 47 -21.39 -13.33 20.71
C GLN A 47 -20.31 -12.74 19.82
N PRO A 48 -20.44 -12.77 18.48
CA PRO A 48 -19.43 -12.17 17.63
C PRO A 48 -19.29 -10.74 18.15
N LYS A 49 -18.18 -10.46 18.85
CA LYS A 49 -17.94 -9.14 19.45
C LYS A 49 -18.20 -8.20 18.31
N ALA A 50 -19.25 -7.39 18.41
CA ALA A 50 -19.49 -6.35 17.43
C ALA A 50 -18.14 -5.65 17.32
N ARG A 51 -17.44 -5.85 16.19
CA ARG A 51 -16.13 -5.26 15.99
C ARG A 51 -16.44 -3.79 16.08
N LYS A 52 -16.15 -3.15 17.22
CA LYS A 52 -16.23 -1.70 17.34
C LYS A 52 -15.42 -1.24 16.14
N SER A 53 -16.12 -0.67 15.15
CA SER A 53 -15.51 -0.23 13.92
C SER A 53 -14.55 0.87 14.36
N GLN A 54 -13.30 0.47 14.61
CA GLN A 54 -12.29 1.38 15.09
C GLN A 54 -12.12 2.40 13.98
N ASP A 55 -12.33 3.67 14.33
CA ASP A 55 -12.06 4.76 13.42
C ASP A 55 -10.54 4.92 13.34
N TRP A 56 -9.96 4.35 12.30
CA TRP A 56 -8.53 4.39 12.05
C TRP A 56 -8.08 5.77 11.61
N TYR A 57 -8.99 6.61 11.11
CA TYR A 57 -8.66 8.00 10.80
C TYR A 57 -8.45 8.79 12.09
N GLU A 58 -9.28 8.57 13.11
CA GLU A 58 -9.08 9.22 14.41
C GLU A 58 -7.82 8.75 15.15
N ALA A 59 -7.33 7.55 14.85
CA ALA A 59 -6.09 7.02 15.41
C ALA A 59 -4.81 7.63 14.78
N LEU A 60 -4.92 8.43 13.72
CA LEU A 60 -3.79 9.13 13.10
C LEU A 60 -3.44 10.40 13.89
N ASN A 61 -2.15 10.74 13.93
CA ASN A 61 -1.74 12.05 14.45
C ASN A 61 -2.05 13.19 13.45
N ASP A 62 -2.01 14.44 13.87
CA ASP A 62 -2.40 15.59 13.04
C ASP A 62 -1.58 15.70 11.74
N ARG A 63 -0.28 15.38 11.81
CA ARG A 63 0.62 15.38 10.64
C ARG A 63 0.18 14.31 9.64
N GLN A 64 -0.06 13.09 10.10
CA GLN A 64 -0.56 11.99 9.29
C GLN A 64 -1.94 12.29 8.72
N LYS A 65 -2.85 12.88 9.51
CA LYS A 65 -4.18 13.32 9.05
C LYS A 65 -4.06 14.31 7.89
N ARG A 66 -3.14 15.29 7.96
CA ARG A 66 -2.89 16.27 6.90
C ARG A 66 -2.50 15.59 5.58
N PHE A 67 -1.49 14.72 5.61
CA PHE A 67 -1.03 14.02 4.42
C PHE A 67 -2.01 12.97 3.91
N PHE A 68 -2.70 12.26 4.81
CA PHE A 68 -3.75 11.33 4.44
C PHE A 68 -4.90 12.03 3.73
N ASN A 69 -5.32 13.21 4.18
CA ASN A 69 -6.35 13.98 3.50
C ASN A 69 -5.90 14.40 2.09
N ALA A 70 -4.64 14.83 1.92
CA ALA A 70 -4.09 15.15 0.60
C ALA A 70 -4.04 13.92 -0.33
N PHE A 71 -3.59 12.77 0.19
CA PHE A 71 -3.62 11.49 -0.52
C PHE A 71 -5.06 11.11 -0.90
N TRP A 72 -5.98 11.21 0.04
CA TRP A 72 -7.38 10.87 -0.15
C TRP A 72 -8.01 11.74 -1.23
N GLN A 73 -7.66 13.02 -1.31
CA GLN A 73 -8.11 13.91 -2.39
C GLN A 73 -7.51 13.53 -3.75
N ALA A 74 -6.23 13.16 -3.80
CA ALA A 74 -5.54 12.79 -5.04
C ALA A 74 -6.01 11.44 -5.64
N PHE A 75 -6.46 10.48 -4.82
CA PHE A 75 -6.86 9.15 -5.28
C PHE A 75 -8.24 9.15 -5.99
N ALA A 76 -8.38 8.42 -7.09
CA ALA A 76 -9.63 8.45 -7.89
C ALA A 76 -10.82 7.77 -7.21
N LEU A 77 -10.60 6.62 -6.57
CA LEU A 77 -11.68 5.78 -6.04
C LEU A 77 -11.95 6.10 -4.56
N LYS A 78 -13.06 6.79 -4.28
CA LYS A 78 -13.43 7.30 -2.94
C LYS A 78 -14.19 6.27 -2.09
N THR A 79 -13.66 5.06 -1.96
CA THR A 79 -14.28 4.00 -1.15
C THR A 79 -13.26 3.37 -0.19
N GLY A 80 -13.74 2.94 0.98
CA GLY A 80 -12.90 2.32 2.01
C GLY A 80 -11.92 3.29 2.69
N ARG A 81 -12.39 4.49 3.07
CA ARG A 81 -11.54 5.53 3.69
C ARG A 81 -10.96 5.06 5.03
N ASN A 82 -11.75 4.36 5.84
CA ASN A 82 -11.32 3.89 7.15
C ASN A 82 -10.22 2.82 7.02
N GLU A 83 -10.39 1.89 6.08
CA GLU A 83 -9.40 0.85 5.78
C GLU A 83 -8.13 1.41 5.13
N ALA A 84 -8.27 2.46 4.31
CA ALA A 84 -7.14 3.20 3.80
C ALA A 84 -6.38 3.93 4.92
N ALA A 85 -7.09 4.53 5.89
CA ALA A 85 -6.48 5.16 7.06
C ALA A 85 -5.73 4.15 7.93
N ARG A 86 -6.26 2.93 8.10
CA ARG A 86 -5.55 1.83 8.76
C ARG A 86 -4.21 1.52 8.09
N ASN A 87 -4.23 1.35 6.76
CA ASN A 87 -3.00 1.06 6.03
C ASN A 87 -2.05 2.26 6.00
N TRP A 88 -2.57 3.48 6.03
CA TRP A 88 -1.78 4.69 6.19
C TRP A 88 -1.07 4.74 7.53
N GLN A 89 -1.74 4.37 8.62
CA GLN A 89 -1.15 4.26 9.95
C GLN A 89 -0.02 3.21 9.97
N GLN A 90 -0.21 2.09 9.26
CA GLN A 90 0.80 1.02 9.15
C GLN A 90 2.07 1.44 8.42
N LEU A 91 2.04 2.53 7.64
CA LEU A 91 3.25 3.11 7.04
C LEU A 91 4.22 3.67 8.08
N GLY A 92 3.73 3.91 9.31
CA GLY A 92 4.51 4.52 10.38
C GLY A 92 4.73 6.01 10.15
N ASP A 93 5.80 6.52 10.76
CA ASP A 93 6.16 7.94 10.70
C ASP A 93 7.19 8.15 9.57
N LEU A 94 6.68 8.43 8.38
CA LEU A 94 7.50 8.69 7.19
C LEU A 94 7.97 10.15 7.17
N SER A 95 8.98 10.47 6.35
CA SER A 95 9.34 11.87 6.09
C SER A 95 8.27 12.57 5.23
N ASP A 96 8.19 13.90 5.31
CA ASP A 96 7.26 14.70 4.49
C ASP A 96 7.46 14.44 2.99
N GLU A 97 8.71 14.26 2.56
CA GLU A 97 9.05 13.91 1.17
C GLU A 97 8.51 12.54 0.77
N GLN A 98 8.56 11.56 1.67
CA GLN A 98 8.02 10.23 1.40
C GLN A 98 6.50 10.27 1.27
N TYR A 99 5.80 11.00 2.15
CA TYR A 99 4.36 11.22 2.00
C TYR A 99 4.02 11.92 0.70
N GLN A 100 4.79 12.94 0.32
CA GLN A 100 4.58 13.66 -0.93
C GLN A 100 4.73 12.74 -2.16
N LYS A 101 5.73 11.86 -2.18
CA LYS A 101 5.90 10.85 -3.23
C LYS A 101 4.69 9.92 -3.35
N ILE A 102 4.11 9.52 -2.21
CA ILE A 102 2.91 8.68 -2.20
C ILE A 102 1.71 9.43 -2.78
N ILE A 103 1.53 10.71 -2.42
CA ILE A 103 0.44 11.56 -2.92
C ILE A 103 0.57 11.79 -4.43
N GLU A 104 1.78 12.06 -4.92
CA GLU A 104 2.05 12.20 -6.35
C GLU A 104 1.76 10.92 -7.12
N ALA A 105 2.18 9.76 -6.59
CA ALA A 105 1.89 8.47 -7.19
C ALA A 105 0.38 8.17 -7.20
N ALA A 106 -0.35 8.53 -6.15
CA ALA A 106 -1.81 8.41 -6.09
C ALA A 106 -2.49 9.23 -7.20
N GLY A 107 -2.00 10.46 -7.45
CA GLY A 107 -2.49 11.32 -8.52
C GLY A 107 -2.16 10.80 -9.93
N LYS A 108 -1.08 10.02 -10.10
CA LYS A 108 -0.77 9.32 -11.36
C LYS A 108 -1.67 8.11 -11.56
N GLU A 109 -1.87 7.30 -10.52
CA GLU A 109 -2.79 6.15 -10.55
C GLU A 109 -4.23 6.59 -10.87
N ALA A 110 -4.66 7.73 -10.32
CA ALA A 110 -5.97 8.31 -10.59
C ALA A 110 -6.19 8.63 -12.09
N ARG A 111 -5.13 9.08 -12.77
CA ARG A 111 -5.13 9.45 -14.20
C ARG A 111 -4.83 8.28 -15.11
N ARG A 112 -4.47 7.11 -14.56
CA ARG A 112 -4.13 5.94 -15.36
C ARG A 112 -5.34 5.47 -16.14
N GLU A 113 -5.14 5.27 -17.45
CA GLU A 113 -6.11 4.61 -18.31
C GLU A 113 -6.17 3.13 -17.95
N LEU A 114 -7.38 2.58 -17.89
CA LEU A 114 -7.62 1.18 -17.60
C LEU A 114 -7.84 0.44 -18.91
N VAL A 115 -7.25 -0.74 -19.02
CA VAL A 115 -7.58 -1.67 -20.11
C VAL A 115 -9.05 -2.10 -19.94
N PRO A 116 -9.82 -2.25 -21.02
CA PRO A 116 -11.20 -2.75 -20.94
C PRO A 116 -11.29 -4.04 -20.13
N GLY A 117 -12.19 -4.07 -19.14
CA GLY A 117 -12.36 -5.19 -18.20
C GLY A 117 -11.54 -5.08 -16.90
N GLN A 118 -10.62 -4.12 -16.78
CA GLN A 118 -9.89 -3.88 -15.53
C GLN A 118 -10.59 -2.84 -14.65
N SER A 119 -10.73 -3.15 -13.36
CA SER A 119 -11.25 -2.20 -12.35
C SER A 119 -10.11 -1.51 -11.61
N ARG A 120 -10.31 -0.24 -11.22
CA ARG A 120 -9.38 0.47 -10.32
C ARG A 120 -9.31 -0.22 -8.98
N LYS A 121 -8.11 -0.28 -8.41
CA LYS A 121 -7.88 -0.84 -7.09
C LYS A 121 -8.34 0.14 -6.01
N TYR A 122 -8.90 -0.38 -4.93
CA TYR A 122 -9.22 0.42 -3.74
C TYR A 122 -7.97 1.00 -3.09
N ALA A 123 -8.10 2.18 -2.48
CA ALA A 123 -7.00 2.88 -1.82
C ALA A 123 -6.32 2.01 -0.75
N GLN A 124 -7.09 1.23 0.02
CA GLN A 124 -6.58 0.25 0.96
C GLN A 124 -5.62 -0.74 0.28
N GLY A 125 -6.07 -1.42 -0.77
CA GLY A 125 -5.26 -2.43 -1.47
C GLY A 125 -4.06 -1.82 -2.20
N TRP A 126 -4.20 -0.60 -2.70
CA TRP A 126 -3.11 0.13 -3.34
C TRP A 126 -2.01 0.52 -2.33
N LEU A 127 -2.40 0.99 -1.13
CA LEU A 127 -1.47 1.28 -0.04
C LEU A 127 -0.82 0.02 0.51
N PHE A 128 -1.59 -1.06 0.70
CA PHE A 128 -1.08 -2.32 1.23
C PHE A 128 0.03 -2.91 0.35
N GLU A 129 -0.17 -2.89 -0.97
CA GLU A 129 0.80 -3.41 -1.94
C GLU A 129 1.95 -2.44 -2.26
N GLN A 130 1.98 -1.27 -1.63
CA GLN A 130 3.02 -0.26 -1.83
C GLN A 130 3.22 0.18 -3.29
N ARG A 131 2.13 0.20 -4.08
CA ARG A 131 2.16 0.51 -5.53
C ARG A 131 2.62 1.92 -5.87
N TRP A 132 2.78 2.80 -4.88
CA TRP A 132 3.47 4.07 -5.08
C TRP A 132 4.94 3.89 -5.48
N LYS A 133 5.57 2.75 -5.12
CA LYS A 133 6.95 2.43 -5.52
C LYS A 133 7.06 2.21 -7.03
N ASP A 134 6.05 1.62 -7.65
CA ASP A 134 6.00 1.41 -9.10
C ASP A 134 6.07 2.73 -9.89
N HIS A 135 5.67 3.83 -9.26
CA HIS A 135 5.65 5.17 -9.84
C HIS A 135 6.97 5.95 -9.60
N GLN A 136 7.92 5.37 -8.88
CA GLN A 136 9.26 5.91 -8.62
C GLN A 136 10.26 5.54 -9.72
N GLY A 137 9.89 5.79 -10.99
CA GLY A 137 10.90 5.88 -12.05
C GLY A 137 11.97 6.94 -11.71
N PRO A 138 13.08 7.00 -12.44
CA PRO A 138 14.21 7.87 -12.10
C PRO A 138 13.74 9.30 -11.86
N PRO A 139 14.28 9.98 -10.83
CA PRO A 139 13.79 11.28 -10.39
C PRO A 139 13.70 12.25 -11.58
N GLN A 140 12.54 12.89 -11.74
CA GLN A 140 12.32 13.87 -12.82
C GLN A 140 13.37 15.01 -12.78
N ALA A 141 13.88 15.32 -11.60
CA ALA A 141 15.01 16.24 -11.41
C ALA A 141 16.29 15.80 -12.15
N ALA A 142 16.61 14.50 -12.16
CA ALA A 142 17.75 13.98 -12.90
C ALA A 142 17.55 14.08 -14.42
N LYS A 143 16.32 13.86 -14.90
CA LYS A 143 15.98 14.05 -16.33
C LYS A 143 16.13 15.52 -16.75
N ASN A 144 15.60 16.44 -15.94
CA ASN A 144 15.69 17.88 -16.19
C ASN A 144 17.14 18.39 -16.14
N ALA A 145 17.97 17.83 -15.26
CA ALA A 145 19.39 18.16 -15.19
C ALA A 145 20.14 17.75 -16.47
N ILE A 146 19.90 16.52 -16.96
CA ILE A 146 20.50 16.03 -18.22
C ILE A 146 20.05 16.89 -19.41
N ASP A 147 18.78 17.26 -19.49
CA ASP A 147 18.26 18.12 -20.55
C ASP A 147 18.89 19.51 -20.54
N THR A 148 19.15 20.07 -19.35
CA THR A 148 19.86 21.34 -19.19
C THR A 148 21.31 21.25 -19.66
N VAL A 149 22.00 20.14 -19.36
CA VAL A 149 23.39 19.89 -19.80
C VAL A 149 23.46 19.75 -21.31
N ILE A 150 22.54 18.98 -21.92
CA ILE A 150 22.46 18.83 -23.38
C ILE A 150 22.21 20.18 -24.05
N GLY A 151 21.32 21.02 -23.49
CA GLY A 151 21.04 22.35 -24.01
C GLY A 151 22.27 23.26 -24.03
N LYS A 152 23.04 23.29 -22.93
CA LYS A 152 24.29 24.06 -22.85
C LYS A 152 25.34 23.59 -23.85
N LEU A 153 25.64 22.29 -23.87
CA LEU A 153 26.62 21.72 -24.79
C LEU A 153 26.22 21.94 -26.26
N SER A 154 24.93 21.90 -26.58
CA SER A 154 24.45 22.17 -27.94
C SER A 154 24.65 23.64 -28.34
N ALA A 155 24.44 24.58 -27.41
CA ALA A 155 24.70 26.00 -27.64
C ALA A 155 26.20 26.26 -27.85
N ASP A 156 27.06 25.67 -27.01
CA ASP A 156 28.52 25.79 -27.12
C ASP A 156 29.03 25.21 -28.45
N LEU A 157 28.48 24.07 -28.87
CA LEU A 157 28.79 23.45 -30.17
C LEU A 157 28.45 24.39 -31.34
N VAL A 158 27.26 25.01 -31.32
CA VAL A 158 26.86 25.96 -32.37
C VAL A 158 27.79 27.17 -32.41
N HIS A 159 28.19 27.69 -31.24
CA HIS A 159 29.11 28.82 -31.15
C HIS A 159 30.48 28.47 -31.73
N ILE A 160 31.07 27.34 -31.32
CA ILE A 160 32.41 26.92 -31.77
C ILE A 160 32.40 26.55 -33.26
N LYS A 161 31.34 25.91 -33.77
CA LYS A 161 31.20 25.64 -35.21
C LYS A 161 31.14 26.94 -36.03
N LYS A 162 30.48 27.98 -35.51
CA LYS A 162 30.45 29.30 -36.15
C LYS A 162 31.82 29.96 -36.15
N LEU A 163 32.57 29.90 -35.05
CA LEU A 163 33.94 30.40 -34.98
C LEU A 163 34.85 29.68 -35.98
N TYR A 164 34.77 28.34 -36.04
CA TYR A 164 35.52 27.54 -37.01
C TYR A 164 35.22 27.93 -38.45
N GLN A 165 33.94 28.16 -38.80
CA GLN A 165 33.57 28.62 -40.14
C GLN A 165 34.14 30.00 -40.49
N GLN A 166 34.34 30.87 -39.49
CA GLN A 166 34.84 32.23 -39.68
C GLN A 166 36.37 32.31 -39.71
N SER A 167 37.05 31.58 -38.83
CA SER A 167 38.51 31.63 -38.69
C SER A 167 39.25 30.55 -39.47
N GLN A 168 38.56 29.46 -39.85
CA GLN A 168 39.15 28.22 -40.38
C GLN A 168 40.28 27.66 -39.52
N ASP A 169 40.27 27.94 -38.22
CA ASP A 169 41.30 27.48 -37.29
C ASP A 169 41.12 26.00 -36.94
N GLU A 170 42.04 25.16 -37.44
CA GLU A 170 42.05 23.72 -37.18
C GLU A 170 42.19 23.37 -35.70
N ALA A 171 42.69 24.29 -34.86
CA ALA A 171 42.78 24.08 -33.41
C ALA A 171 41.40 23.96 -32.71
N LEU A 172 40.31 24.34 -33.39
CA LEU A 172 38.94 24.23 -32.88
C LEU A 172 38.32 22.84 -33.14
N LEU A 173 38.84 22.06 -34.09
CA LEU A 173 38.32 20.73 -34.43
C LEU A 173 38.32 19.76 -33.24
N PRO A 174 39.39 19.66 -32.42
CA PRO A 174 39.38 18.81 -31.23
C PRO A 174 38.30 19.20 -30.21
N GLN A 175 38.00 20.50 -30.09
CA GLN A 175 36.98 20.98 -29.17
C GLN A 175 35.56 20.63 -29.65
N ILE A 176 35.31 20.73 -30.96
CA ILE A 176 34.04 20.32 -31.57
C ILE A 176 33.79 18.82 -31.29
N THR A 177 34.77 17.96 -31.60
CA THR A 177 34.66 16.51 -31.37
C THR A 177 34.43 16.18 -29.90
N LYS A 178 35.09 16.90 -28.98
CA LYS A 178 34.92 16.71 -27.53
C LYS A 178 33.47 17.02 -27.09
N ILE A 179 32.89 18.10 -27.59
CA ILE A 179 31.51 18.49 -27.24
C ILE A 179 30.51 17.53 -27.88
N GLU A 180 30.73 17.08 -29.11
CA GLU A 180 29.88 16.06 -29.76
C GLU A 180 29.85 14.75 -28.97
N ASN A 181 31.00 14.28 -28.51
CA ASN A 181 31.10 13.09 -27.66
C ASN A 181 30.40 13.29 -26.31
N ALA A 182 30.56 14.44 -25.66
CA ALA A 182 29.88 14.75 -24.41
C ALA A 182 28.34 14.80 -24.56
N ILE A 183 27.83 15.32 -25.69
CA ILE A 183 26.39 15.29 -26.00
C ILE A 183 25.91 13.85 -26.19
N ARG A 184 26.69 13.02 -26.88
CA ARG A 184 26.36 11.61 -27.11
C ARG A 184 26.30 10.84 -25.79
N GLU A 185 27.31 10.96 -24.94
CA GLU A 185 27.35 10.33 -23.62
C GLU A 185 26.19 10.76 -22.71
N ALA A 186 25.83 12.05 -22.73
CA ALA A 186 24.68 12.57 -21.99
C ALA A 186 23.35 11.99 -22.51
N ARG A 187 23.21 11.79 -23.83
CA ARG A 187 22.04 11.15 -24.44
C ARG A 187 21.97 9.66 -24.12
N ASP A 188 23.08 8.95 -24.15
CA ASP A 188 23.15 7.52 -23.82
C ASP A 188 22.80 7.30 -22.33
N SER A 189 23.25 8.19 -21.45
CA SER A 189 22.88 8.22 -20.03
C SER A 189 21.38 8.48 -19.81
N LYS A 190 20.75 9.30 -20.66
CA LYS A 190 19.29 9.54 -20.63
C LYS A 190 18.51 8.28 -21.02
N VAL A 191 18.99 7.53 -22.01
CA VAL A 191 18.36 6.29 -22.49
C VAL A 191 18.51 5.15 -21.47
N ASN A 192 19.69 4.99 -20.87
CA ASN A 192 19.94 3.95 -19.87
C ASN A 192 19.18 4.18 -18.57
N ASN A 193 19.03 5.43 -18.13
CA ASN A 193 18.15 5.75 -17.00
C ASN A 193 16.65 5.53 -17.33
N GLY A 194 16.25 5.37 -18.60
CA GLY A 194 14.86 5.11 -18.99
C GLY A 194 14.42 3.65 -18.97
N LYS A 195 15.35 2.69 -18.85
CA LYS A 195 15.01 1.26 -18.81
C LYS A 195 14.78 0.80 -17.37
N PRO A 196 13.58 0.31 -17.01
CA PRO A 196 13.42 -0.43 -15.77
C PRO A 196 14.29 -1.68 -15.86
N SER A 197 15.12 -1.93 -14.84
CA SER A 197 15.80 -3.21 -14.65
C SER A 197 14.74 -4.31 -14.62
N VAL A 198 14.80 -5.21 -15.59
CA VAL A 198 13.99 -6.43 -15.67
C VAL A 198 14.38 -7.38 -14.56
#